data_AF-A0A9X3LAP3-F1
#
_entry.id   AF-A0A9X3LAP3-F1
#
_cell.length_a   1.000
_cell.length_b   1.000
_cell.length_c   1.000
_cell.angle_alpha   90.00
_cell.angle_beta   90.00
_cell.angle_gamma   90.00
#
_symmetry.space_group_name_H-M   'P 1'
#
loop_
_entity.id
_entity.type
_entity.pdbx_description
1 polymer ?
#
loop_
_entity_poly.entity_id
_entity_poly.type
_entity_poly.pdbx_seq_one_letter_code
_entity_poly.pdbx_strand_id
1 'polypeptide(L)'
;MKNQPYIPRKATAHFSQPLIIPIMVNRPESKVISHKEVITTEFFVLSDGIKKVYTERDAIADYGIQRIMNPVSVSYMNLFINGILQPKVNYQVNEGILILLTEDVPEKGCPIILQMIRI
;
A
#
# COMPACT_ATOMS: atom_id res chain seq x y z
N MET A 1 -75.76 49.23 -8.67
CA MET A 1 -74.86 48.36 -7.88
C MET A 1 -73.49 48.44 -8.52
N LYS A 2 -72.49 49.06 -7.87
CA LYS A 2 -71.12 49.20 -8.40
C LYS A 2 -70.20 48.30 -7.57
N ASN A 3 -69.69 47.24 -8.17
CA ASN A 3 -68.74 46.32 -7.53
C ASN A 3 -67.35 46.97 -7.54
N GLN A 4 -66.81 47.28 -6.35
CA GLN A 4 -65.40 47.63 -6.22
C GLN A 4 -64.54 46.37 -6.32
N PRO A 5 -63.41 46.41 -7.04
CA PRO A 5 -62.51 45.27 -7.14
C PRO A 5 -61.81 45.02 -5.80
N TYR A 6 -61.68 43.75 -5.43
CA TYR A 6 -60.96 43.33 -4.22
C TYR A 6 -59.47 43.64 -4.35
N ILE A 7 -58.91 44.37 -3.37
CA ILE A 7 -57.47 44.66 -3.27
C ILE A 7 -56.90 43.81 -2.13
N PRO A 8 -56.03 42.82 -2.40
CA PRO A 8 -55.45 42.02 -1.33
C PRO A 8 -54.48 42.85 -0.50
N ARG A 9 -54.62 42.82 0.82
CA ARG A 9 -53.62 43.36 1.74
C ARG A 9 -52.38 42.46 1.72
N LYS A 10 -51.26 42.98 1.23
CA LYS A 10 -49.95 42.33 1.40
C LYS A 10 -49.56 42.42 2.88
N ALA A 11 -49.70 41.33 3.61
CA ALA A 11 -49.13 41.20 4.95
C ALA A 11 -47.65 40.87 4.81
N THR A 12 -46.77 41.87 5.02
CA THR A 12 -45.32 41.64 5.08
C THR A 12 -44.99 41.18 6.50
N ALA A 13 -44.89 39.86 6.72
CA ALA A 13 -44.43 39.33 7.99
C ALA A 13 -42.90 39.51 8.08
N HIS A 14 -42.43 40.38 8.97
CA HIS A 14 -41.02 40.48 9.31
C HIS A 14 -40.68 39.42 10.35
N PHE A 15 -40.16 38.28 9.90
CA PHE A 15 -39.59 37.28 10.78
C PHE A 15 -38.15 37.67 11.11
N SER A 16 -37.86 37.98 12.38
CA SER A 16 -36.49 38.10 12.86
C SER A 16 -35.80 36.75 12.72
N GLN A 17 -34.73 36.69 11.93
CA GLN A 17 -33.93 35.47 11.82
C GLN A 17 -33.28 35.15 13.17
N PRO A 18 -33.33 33.88 13.64
CA PRO A 18 -32.64 33.50 14.86
C PRO A 18 -31.13 33.61 14.65
N LEU A 19 -30.42 34.23 15.60
CA LEU A 19 -28.96 34.12 15.64
C LEU A 19 -28.59 32.68 16.01
N ILE A 20 -28.12 31.92 15.02
CA ILE A 20 -27.48 30.63 15.25
C ILE A 20 -26.02 30.90 15.62
N ILE A 21 -25.71 30.86 16.91
CA ILE A 21 -24.31 30.86 17.36
C ILE A 21 -23.81 29.42 17.21
N PRO A 22 -22.81 29.15 16.36
CA PRO A 22 -22.23 27.82 16.29
C PRO A 22 -21.56 27.50 17.63
N ILE A 23 -21.89 26.36 18.21
CA ILE A 23 -21.17 25.82 19.35
C ILE A 23 -19.74 25.54 18.88
N MET A 24 -18.77 26.34 19.36
CA MET A 24 -17.37 26.01 19.20
C MET A 24 -17.03 24.86 20.15
N VAL A 25 -17.16 23.64 19.65
CA VAL A 25 -16.62 22.45 20.31
C VAL A 25 -15.10 22.56 20.21
N ASN A 26 -14.42 22.73 21.34
CA ASN A 26 -12.98 22.51 21.44
C ASN A 26 -12.71 21.02 21.15
N ARG A 27 -12.68 20.65 19.87
CA ARG A 27 -12.12 19.36 19.46
C ARG A 27 -10.65 19.42 19.90
N PRO A 28 -10.17 18.48 20.74
CA PRO A 28 -8.73 18.32 20.84
C PRO A 28 -8.24 18.13 19.40
N GLU A 29 -7.26 18.91 18.97
CA GLU A 29 -6.63 18.74 17.67
C GLU A 29 -6.27 17.27 17.54
N SER A 30 -7.04 16.52 16.75
CA SER A 30 -6.65 15.17 16.42
C SER A 30 -5.37 15.34 15.64
N LYS A 31 -4.25 15.00 16.25
CA LYS A 31 -2.97 14.94 15.57
C LYS A 31 -3.18 13.96 14.41
N VAL A 32 -3.43 14.48 13.20
CA VAL A 32 -3.54 13.65 12.00
C VAL A 32 -2.14 13.10 11.81
N ILE A 33 -1.92 11.87 12.26
CA ILE A 33 -0.69 11.16 11.97
C ILE A 33 -0.73 10.93 10.46
N SER A 34 0.12 11.63 9.72
CA SER A 34 0.31 11.32 8.30
C SER A 34 0.70 9.86 8.22
N HIS A 35 -0.07 9.06 7.48
CA HIS A 35 0.30 7.68 7.20
C HIS A 35 1.69 7.69 6.56
N LYS A 36 2.59 6.81 7.01
CA LYS A 36 3.86 6.62 6.31
C LYS A 36 3.57 5.93 4.98
N GLU A 37 4.18 6.44 3.92
CA GLU A 37 4.15 5.78 2.62
C GLU A 37 4.93 4.46 2.72
N VAL A 38 4.30 3.35 2.33
CA VAL A 38 4.95 2.04 2.31
C VAL A 38 5.10 1.63 0.86
N ILE A 39 6.34 1.36 0.45
CA ILE A 39 6.66 0.93 -0.90
C ILE A 39 7.05 -0.55 -0.86
N THR A 40 6.34 -1.35 -1.64
CA THR A 40 6.58 -2.77 -1.79
C THR A 40 7.13 -3.04 -3.18
N THR A 41 8.26 -3.73 -3.22
CA THR A 41 8.91 -4.22 -4.44
C THR A 41 9.03 -5.73 -4.35
N GLU A 42 8.84 -6.41 -5.47
CA GLU A 42 8.81 -7.87 -5.52
C GLU A 42 9.75 -8.38 -6.61
N PHE A 43 10.39 -9.51 -6.34
CA PHE A 43 11.18 -10.27 -7.28
C PHE A 43 10.65 -11.71 -7.34
N PHE A 44 10.31 -12.17 -8.53
CA PHE A 44 9.67 -13.44 -8.85
C PHE A 44 10.55 -14.25 -9.80
N VAL A 45 10.86 -15.48 -9.41
CA VAL A 45 11.61 -16.43 -10.23
C VAL A 45 11.07 -17.85 -10.06
N LEU A 46 11.22 -18.67 -11.09
CA LEU A 46 11.01 -20.11 -11.01
C LEU A 46 12.36 -20.81 -10.81
N SER A 47 12.43 -21.71 -9.85
CA SER A 47 13.61 -22.55 -9.66
C SER A 47 13.86 -23.41 -10.90
N ASP A 48 15.13 -23.60 -11.27
CA ASP A 48 15.54 -24.56 -12.30
C ASP A 48 15.79 -25.97 -11.72
N GLY A 49 15.70 -26.13 -10.40
CA GLY A 49 16.00 -27.37 -9.69
C GLY A 49 17.49 -27.61 -9.45
N ILE A 50 18.36 -26.65 -9.78
CA ILE A 50 19.82 -26.81 -9.79
C ILE A 50 20.51 -25.71 -8.99
N LYS A 51 20.19 -24.43 -9.24
CA LYS A 51 20.93 -23.30 -8.67
C LYS A 51 20.31 -22.78 -7.36
N LYS A 52 21.17 -22.19 -6.55
CA LYS A 52 20.81 -21.48 -5.30
C LYS A 52 21.05 -19.98 -5.35
N VAL A 53 21.66 -19.49 -6.43
CA VAL A 53 21.95 -18.07 -6.64
C VAL A 53 21.06 -17.55 -7.75
N TYR A 54 20.31 -16.50 -7.43
CA TYR A 54 19.34 -15.87 -8.32
C TYR A 54 19.71 -14.40 -8.49
N THR A 55 19.59 -13.92 -9.71
CA THR A 55 19.87 -12.55 -10.13
C THR A 55 18.65 -11.95 -10.81
N GLU A 56 18.65 -10.64 -11.03
CA GLU A 56 17.57 -9.94 -11.76
C GLU A 56 17.33 -10.53 -13.17
N ARG A 57 18.32 -11.19 -13.78
CA ARG A 57 18.19 -11.84 -15.09
C ARG A 57 17.36 -13.12 -15.06
N ASP A 58 17.20 -13.70 -13.88
CA ASP A 58 16.40 -14.90 -13.68
C ASP A 58 14.92 -14.58 -13.46
N ALA A 59 14.56 -13.29 -13.34
CA ALA A 59 13.20 -12.85 -13.12
C ALA A 59 12.24 -13.30 -14.23
N ILE A 60 10.99 -13.60 -13.85
CA ILE A 60 9.92 -13.87 -14.82
C ILE A 60 9.61 -12.59 -15.60
N ALA A 61 9.86 -12.61 -16.91
CA ALA A 61 9.74 -11.43 -17.78
C ALA A 61 8.32 -10.84 -17.85
N ASP A 62 7.28 -11.67 -17.65
CA ASP A 62 5.87 -11.25 -17.74
C ASP A 62 5.48 -10.20 -16.67
N TYR A 63 6.25 -10.10 -15.59
CA TYR A 63 6.03 -9.11 -14.51
C TYR A 63 6.88 -7.84 -14.69
N GLY A 64 7.45 -7.63 -15.88
CA GLY A 64 8.25 -6.45 -16.21
C GLY A 64 9.66 -6.49 -15.61
N ILE A 65 10.29 -5.32 -15.52
CA ILE A 65 11.65 -5.20 -14.97
C ILE A 65 11.56 -5.29 -13.45
N GLN A 66 12.12 -6.36 -12.90
CA GLN A 66 12.16 -6.63 -11.47
C GLN A 66 13.58 -6.40 -10.95
N ARG A 67 13.67 -5.96 -9.68
CA ARG A 67 14.95 -5.66 -9.04
C ARG A 67 15.06 -6.27 -7.66
N ILE A 68 16.27 -6.66 -7.30
CA ILE A 68 16.60 -7.10 -5.95
C ILE A 68 17.24 -5.92 -5.24
N MET A 69 16.47 -5.26 -4.39
CA MET A 69 16.87 -4.05 -3.67
C MET A 69 18.03 -4.32 -2.71
N ASN A 70 18.88 -3.32 -2.53
CA ASN A 70 19.91 -3.36 -1.49
C ASN A 70 19.26 -3.50 -0.11
N PRO A 71 19.63 -4.50 0.72
CA PRO A 71 19.04 -4.72 2.04
C PRO A 71 19.08 -3.50 2.97
N VAL A 72 20.07 -2.62 2.80
CA VAL A 72 20.23 -1.39 3.60
C VAL A 72 19.15 -0.34 3.25
N SER A 73 18.59 -0.40 2.04
CA SER A 73 17.59 0.54 1.54
C SER A 73 16.13 0.16 1.85
N VAL A 74 15.92 -1.00 2.47
CA VAL A 74 14.59 -1.55 2.77
C VAL A 74 14.45 -1.80 4.27
N SER A 75 13.22 -1.73 4.76
CA SER A 75 12.91 -1.94 6.17
C SER A 75 12.79 -3.43 6.50
N TYR A 76 12.25 -4.23 5.58
CA TYR A 76 12.10 -5.67 5.77
C TYR A 76 12.06 -6.42 4.44
N MET A 77 12.39 -7.71 4.52
CA MET A 77 12.40 -8.62 3.40
C MET A 77 11.83 -9.95 3.83
N ASN A 78 10.94 -10.51 3.00
CA ASN A 78 10.34 -11.82 3.20
C ASN A 78 10.62 -12.67 1.96
N LEU A 79 11.18 -13.86 2.16
CA LEU A 79 11.37 -14.83 1.07
C LEU A 79 10.30 -15.92 1.20
N PHE A 80 9.61 -16.20 0.11
CA PHE A 80 8.68 -17.32 -0.01
C PHE A 80 9.22 -18.32 -1.02
N ILE A 81 9.25 -19.60 -0.65
CA ILE A 81 9.56 -20.70 -1.57
C ILE A 81 8.35 -21.63 -1.56
N ASN A 82 7.79 -21.89 -2.74
CA ASN A 82 6.54 -22.64 -2.89
C ASN A 82 5.39 -22.09 -2.02
N GLY A 83 5.34 -20.76 -1.83
CA GLY A 83 4.37 -20.10 -0.96
C GLY A 83 4.66 -20.16 0.55
N ILE A 84 5.74 -20.81 1.00
CA ILE A 84 6.11 -20.92 2.41
C ILE A 84 7.17 -19.87 2.78
N LEU A 85 6.89 -19.08 3.81
CA LEU A 85 7.82 -18.09 4.36
C LEU A 85 9.10 -18.76 4.87
N GLN A 86 10.23 -18.30 4.37
CA GLN A 86 11.55 -18.80 4.73
C GLN A 86 12.15 -17.98 5.90
N PRO A 87 12.72 -18.64 6.91
CA PRO A 87 13.51 -17.98 7.95
C PRO A 87 14.69 -17.19 7.36
N LYS A 88 15.06 -16.07 8.00
CA LYS A 88 16.20 -15.24 7.56
C LYS A 88 17.54 -15.98 7.51
N VAL A 89 17.71 -17.04 8.28
CA VAL A 89 18.93 -17.86 8.27
C VAL A 89 19.06 -18.72 7.00
N ASN A 90 17.95 -18.94 6.27
CA ASN A 90 17.92 -19.78 5.08
C ASN A 90 18.32 -19.04 3.80
N TYR A 91 18.53 -17.72 3.86
CA TYR A 91 18.86 -16.96 2.68
C TYR A 91 19.68 -15.71 3.00
N GLN A 92 20.45 -15.27 2.02
CA GLN A 92 21.14 -13.99 2.03
C GLN A 92 20.70 -13.19 0.83
N VAL A 93 20.56 -11.87 1.02
CA VAL A 93 20.31 -10.94 -0.08
C VAL A 93 21.41 -9.89 -0.12
N ASN A 94 21.89 -9.62 -1.32
CA ASN A 94 22.71 -8.46 -1.65
C ASN A 94 21.99 -7.69 -2.78
N GLU A 95 22.44 -6.48 -3.08
CA GLU A 95 21.91 -5.75 -4.22
C GLU A 95 22.06 -6.58 -5.51
N GLY A 96 20.93 -6.81 -6.20
CA GLY A 96 20.86 -7.60 -7.43
C GLY A 96 20.96 -9.13 -7.26
N ILE A 97 21.16 -9.67 -6.05
CA ILE A 97 21.46 -11.10 -5.83
C ILE A 97 20.70 -11.67 -4.62
N LEU A 98 20.01 -12.79 -4.83
CA LEU A 98 19.42 -13.65 -3.79
C LEU A 98 20.18 -14.99 -3.73
N ILE A 99 20.57 -15.43 -2.54
CA ILE A 99 21.30 -16.69 -2.30
C ILE A 99 20.51 -17.55 -1.31
N LEU A 100 20.18 -18.78 -1.68
CA LEU A 100 19.63 -19.78 -0.77
C LEU A 100 20.77 -20.48 -0.03
N LEU A 101 20.69 -20.49 1.31
CA LEU A 101 21.70 -21.06 2.21
C LEU A 101 21.32 -22.47 2.69
N THR A 102 20.15 -22.96 2.28
CA THR A 102 19.70 -24.33 2.56
C THR A 102 20.57 -25.36 1.83
N GLU A 103 20.59 -26.58 2.34
CA GLU A 103 21.28 -27.69 1.68
C GLU A 103 20.59 -28.05 0.36
N ASP A 104 19.27 -28.20 0.43
CA ASP A 104 18.37 -28.53 -0.67
C ASP A 104 18.14 -27.35 -1.62
N VAL A 105 17.76 -27.70 -2.84
CA VAL A 105 17.39 -26.77 -3.91
C VAL A 105 15.88 -26.93 -4.16
N PRO A 106 15.12 -25.83 -4.31
CA PRO A 106 13.70 -25.94 -4.63
C PRO A 106 13.51 -26.67 -5.96
N GLU A 107 12.48 -27.52 -6.06
CA GLU A 107 12.22 -28.29 -7.27
C GLU A 107 12.05 -27.40 -8.52
N LYS A 108 12.36 -27.96 -9.69
CA LYS A 108 12.20 -27.23 -10.95
C LYS A 108 10.76 -26.75 -11.13
N GLY A 109 10.59 -25.46 -11.43
CA GLY A 109 9.28 -24.80 -11.55
C GLY A 109 8.71 -24.30 -10.22
N CYS A 110 9.38 -24.54 -9.09
CA CYS A 110 8.96 -24.01 -7.80
C CYS A 110 9.05 -22.47 -7.78
N PRO A 111 7.97 -21.75 -7.40
CA PRO A 111 7.99 -20.30 -7.33
C PRO A 111 8.79 -19.82 -6.12
N ILE A 112 9.67 -18.86 -6.37
CA ILE A 112 10.47 -18.16 -5.37
C ILE A 112 10.12 -16.68 -5.48
N ILE A 113 9.68 -16.10 -4.36
CA ILE A 113 9.22 -14.70 -4.29
C ILE A 113 9.98 -14.01 -3.17
N LEU A 114 10.74 -12.97 -3.52
CA LEU A 114 11.35 -12.07 -2.56
C LEU A 114 10.53 -10.78 -2.51
N GLN A 115 9.87 -10.55 -1.38
CA GLN A 115 9.15 -9.31 -1.09
C GLN A 115 10.07 -8.37 -0.30
N MET A 116 10.19 -7.13 -0.75
CA MET A 116 11.05 -6.08 -0.18
C MET A 116 10.20 -4.87 0.14
N ILE A 117 10.25 -4.39 1.38
CA ILE A 117 9.35 -3.33 1.82
C ILE A 117 10.12 -2.21 2.51
N ARG A 118 9.82 -0.98 2.08
CA ARG A 118 10.42 0.26 2.55
C ARG A 118 9.34 1.16 3.16
N ILE A 119 9.58 1.62 4.39
CA ILE A 119 8.74 2.57 5.16
C ILE A 119 9.45 3.94 5.22
#